data_AF-A0A9P8G5B4-F1
#
_entry.id   AF-A0A9P8G5B4-F1
#
_cell.length_a   1.000
_cell.length_b   1.000
_cell.length_c   1.000
_cell.angle_alpha   90.00
_cell.angle_beta   90.00
_cell.angle_gamma   90.00
#
_symmetry.space_group_name_H-M   'P 1'
#
loop_
_entity.id
_entity.type
_entity.pdbx_description
1 polymer ?
#
loop_
_entity_poly.entity_id
_entity_poly.type
_entity_poly.pdbx_seq_one_letter_code
_entity_poly.pdbx_strand_id
1 'polypeptide(L)'
;MLHQSLVDAFAPKAPPEHLNTRLLKNALSLPPSPDVSKLIAAALPLSGRSKVMGRYLQKAIMTRTTRLGPSDELIPILNCIPSEKFDRVIFLATQKFVKVLSDHTVDRNECIKRLICWLDDLLLFRPSIFKPDSSCALLLYPFLASRFTIAELGPHLSFFPPADAAITVLQNWIKPSILENPRHQTLQAIQSQPRYATLHYNLHQRFTADTAPRIYSTPMDCDIPYLDLLIGPLLTEQLFQHAKPYLIRLNQRYVNVASQMAKVAIQIGEEPGDLFQVLKHYKSPVWTYYFFAKLTWNDVHIPYPVAVDLMRYFINIRRVQWALDVFKRSQGRQGLSGIPELLFALIDSRSIRRSEVMFDLLNLPDYSNSLPMNLRSVAKNPLSQERVQLVHHVAYAVAKSPRITSRMAFRRVCDCLNYLEDRGAPLSSLMSRALVYSGVTRPLREGLWLSTEKFQWILPYVRRLEGDEVADSLDEAAFTLRSENLESNGALMKPLEDMERKADQIDWEYRKQFGHVSHRWKRTTVPYKLGADNRTRRDQARQDHFSTRVGTCR
;
A
#
# COMPACT_ATOMS: atom_id res chain seq x y z
N MET A 1 -53.79 35.85 3.42
CA MET A 1 -54.71 35.07 2.54
C MET A 1 -55.42 35.94 1.51
N LEU A 2 -56.06 37.06 1.87
CA LEU A 2 -56.75 37.96 0.90
C LEU A 2 -55.86 38.52 -0.23
N HIS A 3 -54.58 38.80 0.05
CA HIS A 3 -53.66 39.36 -0.96
C HIS A 3 -53.21 38.33 -2.01
N GLN A 4 -53.12 37.04 -1.65
CA GLN A 4 -52.71 35.99 -2.60
C GLN A 4 -53.87 35.66 -3.56
N SER A 5 -55.10 35.55 -3.04
CA SER A 5 -56.30 35.35 -3.88
C SER A 5 -56.58 36.51 -4.84
N LEU A 6 -56.28 37.76 -4.46
CA LEU A 6 -56.39 38.92 -5.37
C LEU A 6 -55.31 38.92 -6.45
N VAL A 7 -54.08 38.55 -6.12
CA VAL A 7 -52.99 38.45 -7.11
C VAL A 7 -53.24 37.30 -8.09
N ASP A 8 -53.73 36.16 -7.60
CA ASP A 8 -54.05 35.00 -8.44
C ASP A 8 -55.29 35.25 -9.32
N ALA A 9 -56.26 36.06 -8.87
CA ALA A 9 -57.46 36.42 -9.63
C ALA A 9 -57.22 37.45 -10.74
N PHE A 10 -56.29 38.39 -10.55
CA PHE A 10 -56.09 39.52 -11.48
C PHE A 10 -54.81 39.43 -12.33
N ALA A 11 -53.92 38.46 -12.08
CA ALA A 11 -52.74 38.20 -12.89
C ALA A 11 -52.56 36.68 -13.15
N PRO A 12 -53.41 36.06 -13.97
CA PRO A 12 -53.40 34.61 -14.21
C PRO A 12 -52.14 34.11 -14.95
N LYS A 13 -51.32 35.03 -15.47
CA LYS A 13 -50.03 34.72 -16.10
C LYS A 13 -48.93 35.11 -15.13
N ALA A 14 -48.01 34.17 -14.86
CA ALA A 14 -46.83 34.44 -14.06
C ALA A 14 -46.16 35.74 -14.54
N PRO A 15 -45.74 36.63 -13.61
CA PRO A 15 -45.15 37.91 -13.98
C PRO A 15 -44.00 37.70 -14.96
N PRO A 16 -43.88 38.54 -16.00
CA PRO A 16 -42.83 38.43 -17.00
C PRO A 16 -41.45 38.24 -16.34
N GLU A 17 -40.67 37.26 -16.81
CA GLU A 17 -39.39 36.86 -16.19
C GLU A 17 -38.40 38.04 -16.03
N HIS A 18 -38.50 39.03 -16.92
CA HIS A 18 -37.70 40.25 -16.86
C HIS A 18 -38.04 41.17 -15.68
N LEU A 19 -39.30 41.21 -15.22
CA LEU A 19 -39.72 41.99 -14.05
C LEU A 19 -39.20 41.36 -12.76
N ASN A 20 -39.31 40.03 -12.63
CA ASN A 20 -38.72 39.31 -11.49
C ASN A 20 -37.20 39.52 -11.43
N THR A 21 -36.54 39.52 -12.58
CA THR A 21 -35.10 39.79 -12.67
C THR A 21 -34.77 41.22 -12.25
N ARG A 22 -35.57 42.23 -12.64
CA ARG A 22 -35.38 43.63 -12.24
C ARG A 22 -35.66 43.84 -10.75
N LEU A 23 -36.75 43.29 -10.23
CA LEU A 23 -37.10 43.35 -8.81
C LEU A 23 -36.01 42.72 -7.95
N LEU A 24 -35.53 41.53 -8.32
CA LEU A 24 -34.38 40.93 -7.64
C LEU A 24 -33.16 41.82 -7.75
N LYS A 25 -32.78 42.29 -8.94
CA LYS A 25 -31.60 43.16 -9.11
C LYS A 25 -31.66 44.42 -8.24
N ASN A 26 -32.84 45.03 -8.11
CA ASN A 26 -33.07 46.20 -7.26
C ASN A 26 -33.00 45.83 -5.77
N ALA A 27 -33.66 44.75 -5.34
CA ALA A 27 -33.53 44.24 -3.98
C ALA A 27 -32.07 43.90 -3.62
N LEU A 28 -31.30 43.35 -4.57
CA LEU A 28 -29.88 43.03 -4.43
C LEU A 28 -28.94 44.26 -4.42
N SER A 29 -29.48 45.46 -4.68
CA SER A 29 -28.74 46.72 -4.52
C SER A 29 -28.92 47.35 -3.15
N LEU A 30 -29.93 46.90 -2.40
CA LEU A 30 -30.16 47.33 -1.03
C LEU A 30 -29.16 46.65 -0.07
N PRO A 31 -28.78 47.32 1.04
CA PRO A 31 -27.99 46.69 2.07
C PRO A 31 -28.74 45.47 2.65
N PRO A 32 -28.03 44.41 3.07
CA PRO A 32 -28.68 43.24 3.67
C PRO A 32 -29.44 43.67 4.93
N SER A 33 -30.75 43.46 4.94
CA SER A 33 -31.62 43.64 6.09
C SER A 33 -32.59 42.46 6.21
N PRO A 34 -33.23 42.23 7.38
CA PRO A 34 -34.25 41.21 7.54
C PRO A 34 -35.39 41.35 6.52
N ASP A 35 -35.81 42.58 6.22
CA ASP A 35 -36.91 42.85 5.28
C ASP A 35 -36.50 42.62 3.82
N VAL A 36 -35.27 43.00 3.46
CA VAL A 36 -34.70 42.67 2.14
C VAL A 36 -34.57 41.15 1.99
N SER A 37 -34.23 40.43 3.07
CA SER A 37 -34.15 38.97 3.05
C SER A 37 -35.53 38.32 2.84
N LYS A 38 -36.58 38.81 3.52
CA LYS A 38 -37.97 38.37 3.28
C LYS A 38 -38.42 38.63 1.84
N LEU A 39 -38.11 39.82 1.31
CA LEU A 39 -38.44 40.19 -0.08
C LEU A 39 -37.74 39.26 -1.08
N ILE A 40 -36.47 38.96 -0.85
CA ILE A 40 -35.69 38.05 -1.69
C ILE A 40 -36.21 36.61 -1.58
N ALA A 41 -36.58 36.15 -0.39
CA ALA A 41 -37.19 34.84 -0.16
C ALA A 41 -38.47 34.66 -0.98
N ALA A 42 -39.34 35.67 -0.95
CA ALA A 42 -40.59 35.67 -1.72
C ALA A 42 -40.35 35.71 -3.24
N ALA A 43 -39.32 36.44 -3.69
CA ALA A 43 -39.00 36.59 -5.11
C ALA A 43 -38.20 35.40 -5.70
N LEU A 44 -37.60 34.55 -4.85
CA LEU A 44 -36.70 33.50 -5.31
C LEU A 44 -37.34 32.39 -6.15
N PRO A 45 -38.48 31.80 -5.71
CA PRO A 45 -39.17 30.74 -6.46
C PRO A 45 -39.49 31.18 -7.89
N LEU A 46 -39.82 32.46 -8.07
CA LEU A 46 -40.25 33.06 -9.33
C LEU A 46 -39.13 33.25 -10.36
N SER A 47 -37.87 33.27 -9.93
CA SER A 47 -36.77 33.68 -10.81
C SER A 47 -36.01 32.53 -11.44
N GLY A 48 -36.10 31.32 -10.91
CA GLY A 48 -35.35 30.16 -11.38
C GLY A 48 -33.81 30.26 -11.30
N ARG A 49 -33.23 31.46 -11.07
CA ARG A 49 -31.85 31.82 -11.42
C ARG A 49 -30.92 31.82 -10.20
N SER A 50 -30.28 30.68 -9.95
CA SER A 50 -29.21 30.51 -8.95
C SER A 50 -28.07 31.54 -9.06
N LYS A 51 -27.80 32.05 -10.27
CA LYS A 51 -26.75 33.06 -10.53
C LYS A 51 -26.99 34.38 -9.80
N VAL A 52 -28.25 34.81 -9.67
CA VAL A 52 -28.64 36.10 -9.06
C VAL A 52 -28.45 36.02 -7.55
N MET A 53 -29.03 34.98 -6.93
CA MET A 53 -28.82 34.70 -5.50
C MET A 53 -27.33 34.53 -5.15
N GLY A 54 -26.56 33.83 -5.98
CA GLY A 54 -25.11 33.71 -5.76
C GLY A 54 -24.36 35.05 -5.78
N ARG A 55 -24.82 36.07 -6.52
CA ARG A 55 -24.23 37.43 -6.44
C ARG A 55 -24.62 38.15 -5.15
N TYR A 56 -25.87 37.99 -4.71
CA TYR A 56 -26.31 38.60 -3.46
C TYR A 56 -25.56 38.01 -2.27
N LEU A 57 -25.52 36.69 -2.20
CA LEU A 57 -24.81 35.98 -1.16
C LEU A 57 -23.32 36.38 -1.18
N GLN A 58 -22.69 36.47 -2.35
CA GLN A 58 -21.33 36.99 -2.46
C GLN A 58 -21.15 38.41 -1.88
N LYS A 59 -22.07 39.36 -2.13
CA LYS A 59 -22.01 40.70 -1.51
C LYS A 59 -22.20 40.65 0.01
N ALA A 60 -23.12 39.81 0.48
CA ALA A 60 -23.36 39.61 1.91
C ALA A 60 -22.12 39.01 2.59
N ILE A 61 -21.48 38.02 1.99
CA ILE A 61 -20.22 37.43 2.47
C ILE A 61 -19.12 38.50 2.53
N MET A 62 -18.95 39.33 1.49
CA MET A 62 -17.94 40.41 1.50
C MET A 62 -18.17 41.42 2.63
N THR A 63 -19.43 41.78 2.88
CA THR A 63 -19.80 42.74 3.93
C THR A 63 -19.61 42.14 5.32
N ARG A 64 -19.90 40.85 5.50
CA ARG A 64 -19.68 40.14 6.76
C ARG A 64 -18.20 39.95 7.06
N THR A 65 -17.46 39.38 6.12
CA THR A 65 -16.06 38.98 6.33
C THR A 65 -15.12 40.17 6.56
N THR A 66 -15.55 41.39 6.22
CA THR A 66 -14.85 42.64 6.57
C THR A 66 -15.06 43.06 8.03
N ARG A 67 -16.12 42.59 8.71
CA ARG A 67 -16.45 42.96 10.09
C ARG A 67 -16.04 41.92 11.15
N LEU A 68 -15.44 40.79 10.73
CA LEU A 68 -14.83 39.74 11.59
C LEU A 68 -15.55 39.50 12.94
N GLY A 69 -16.84 39.18 12.91
CA GLY A 69 -17.62 38.81 14.08
C GLY A 69 -18.76 37.84 13.77
N PRO A 70 -19.26 37.06 14.76
CA PRO A 70 -20.39 36.18 14.57
C PRO A 70 -21.62 37.03 14.26
N SER A 71 -22.13 36.91 13.05
CA SER A 71 -23.27 37.69 12.60
C SER A 71 -24.42 36.76 12.27
N ASP A 72 -25.56 36.97 12.93
CA ASP A 72 -26.82 36.28 12.63
C ASP A 72 -27.37 36.67 11.24
N GLU A 73 -26.72 37.58 10.50
CA GLU A 73 -27.25 38.15 9.26
C GLU A 73 -27.25 37.19 8.06
N LEU A 74 -26.35 36.18 8.02
CA LEU A 74 -26.32 35.23 6.89
C LEU A 74 -27.33 34.09 7.05
N ILE A 75 -27.67 33.70 8.27
CA ILE A 75 -28.56 32.56 8.52
C ILE A 75 -29.95 32.79 7.89
N PRO A 76 -30.60 33.96 8.04
CA PRO A 76 -31.85 34.27 7.34
C PRO A 76 -31.71 34.14 5.81
N ILE A 77 -30.61 34.63 5.24
CA ILE A 77 -30.37 34.58 3.79
C ILE A 77 -30.22 33.13 3.33
N LEU A 78 -29.46 32.32 4.07
CA LEU A 78 -29.25 30.90 3.78
C LEU A 78 -30.54 30.08 3.89
N ASN A 79 -31.38 30.37 4.88
CA ASN A 79 -32.71 29.75 5.06
C ASN A 79 -33.68 30.04 3.90
N CYS A 80 -33.47 31.13 3.17
CA CYS A 80 -34.32 31.50 2.04
C CYS A 80 -33.96 30.75 0.74
N ILE A 81 -32.87 29.97 0.72
CA ILE A 81 -32.42 29.25 -0.48
C ILE A 81 -33.13 27.88 -0.53
N PRO A 82 -33.89 27.56 -1.60
CA PRO A 82 -34.51 26.26 -1.77
C PRO A 82 -33.47 25.14 -1.71
N SER A 83 -33.79 24.05 -1.00
CA SER A 83 -32.90 22.90 -0.80
C SER A 83 -32.32 22.37 -2.11
N GLU A 84 -33.16 22.23 -3.14
CA GLU A 84 -32.81 21.75 -4.50
C GLU A 84 -31.74 22.60 -5.20
N LYS A 85 -31.63 23.89 -4.84
CA LYS A 85 -30.71 24.85 -5.46
C LYS A 85 -29.58 25.25 -4.54
N PHE A 86 -29.61 24.81 -3.28
CA PHE A 86 -28.71 25.23 -2.22
C PHE A 86 -27.25 25.07 -2.64
N ASP A 87 -26.85 23.84 -2.97
CA ASP A 87 -25.45 23.51 -3.28
C ASP A 87 -24.90 24.33 -4.44
N ARG A 88 -25.69 24.51 -5.50
CA ARG A 88 -25.30 25.28 -6.68
C ARG A 88 -25.17 26.78 -6.35
N VAL A 89 -26.06 27.31 -5.52
CA VAL A 89 -26.01 28.71 -5.10
C VAL A 89 -24.79 28.95 -4.21
N ILE A 90 -24.54 28.06 -3.23
CA ILE A 90 -23.36 28.14 -2.36
C ILE A 90 -22.08 28.06 -3.18
N PHE A 91 -21.96 27.08 -4.08
CA PHE A 91 -20.80 26.96 -4.95
C PHE A 91 -20.54 28.22 -5.78
N LEU A 92 -21.58 28.77 -6.43
CA LEU A 92 -21.46 29.98 -7.24
C LEU A 92 -21.12 31.23 -6.40
N ALA A 93 -21.62 31.31 -5.17
CA ALA A 93 -21.29 32.39 -4.24
C ALA A 93 -19.82 32.30 -3.81
N THR A 94 -19.37 31.12 -3.36
CA THR A 94 -17.98 30.89 -2.96
C THR A 94 -17.01 31.10 -4.12
N GLN A 95 -17.35 30.62 -5.32
CA GLN A 95 -16.52 30.81 -6.51
C GLN A 95 -16.32 32.30 -6.83
N LYS A 96 -17.39 33.09 -6.80
CA LYS A 96 -17.32 34.54 -7.04
C LYS A 96 -16.59 35.26 -5.92
N PHE A 97 -16.81 34.84 -4.68
CA PHE A 97 -16.15 35.41 -3.51
C PHE A 97 -14.63 35.22 -3.59
N VAL A 98 -14.16 34.00 -3.84
CA VAL A 98 -12.73 33.70 -4.05
C VAL A 98 -12.16 34.47 -5.24
N LYS A 99 -12.92 34.62 -6.34
CA LYS A 99 -12.48 35.42 -7.49
C LYS A 99 -12.29 36.89 -7.13
N VAL A 100 -13.26 37.50 -6.45
CA VAL A 100 -13.19 38.90 -6.02
C VAL A 100 -12.02 39.13 -5.05
N LEU A 101 -11.81 38.21 -4.10
CA LEU A 101 -10.65 38.30 -3.20
C LEU A 101 -9.31 38.14 -3.93
N SER A 102 -9.28 37.41 -5.06
CA SER A 102 -8.07 37.24 -5.88
C SER A 102 -7.81 38.42 -6.81
N ASP A 103 -8.86 39.12 -7.24
CA ASP A 103 -8.78 40.25 -8.19
C ASP A 103 -8.39 41.56 -7.48
N HIS A 104 -8.60 41.66 -6.16
CA HIS A 104 -8.18 42.82 -5.37
C HIS A 104 -6.75 42.65 -4.82
N THR A 105 -6.03 43.75 -4.59
CA THR A 105 -4.71 43.79 -3.93
C THR A 105 -4.78 43.44 -2.44
N VAL A 106 -5.70 42.57 -2.05
CA VAL A 106 -5.88 42.12 -0.68
C VAL A 106 -4.78 41.11 -0.36
N ASP A 107 -4.21 41.22 0.83
CA ASP A 107 -3.21 40.26 1.30
C ASP A 107 -3.77 38.82 1.25
N ARG A 108 -2.93 37.88 0.83
CA ARG A 108 -3.34 36.47 0.67
C ARG A 108 -3.81 35.86 1.99
N ASN A 109 -3.20 36.23 3.12
CA ASN A 109 -3.62 35.70 4.42
C ASN A 109 -4.99 36.26 4.82
N GLU A 110 -5.26 37.52 4.51
CA GLU A 110 -6.58 38.13 4.72
C GLU A 110 -7.65 37.44 3.87
N CYS A 111 -7.35 37.15 2.60
CA CYS A 111 -8.23 36.35 1.73
C CYS A 111 -8.56 34.98 2.36
N ILE A 112 -7.55 34.27 2.88
CA ILE A 112 -7.71 32.97 3.52
C ILE A 112 -8.55 33.08 4.79
N LYS A 113 -8.28 34.05 5.67
CA LYS A 113 -9.07 34.27 6.90
C LYS A 113 -10.55 34.50 6.60
N ARG A 114 -10.84 35.34 5.60
CA ARG A 114 -12.22 35.62 5.19
C ARG A 114 -12.91 34.41 4.57
N LEU A 115 -12.16 33.61 3.81
CA LEU A 115 -12.67 32.35 3.26
C LEU A 115 -12.97 31.33 4.36
N ILE A 116 -12.06 31.13 5.31
CA ILE A 116 -12.29 30.23 6.46
C ILE A 116 -13.54 30.67 7.22
N CYS A 117 -13.65 31.95 7.56
CA CYS A 117 -14.84 32.49 8.24
C CYS A 117 -16.14 32.16 7.47
N TRP A 118 -16.16 32.32 6.15
CA TRP A 118 -17.32 31.96 5.33
C TRP A 118 -17.63 30.45 5.36
N LEU A 119 -16.60 29.61 5.30
CA LEU A 119 -16.77 28.17 5.35
C LEU A 119 -17.26 27.68 6.73
N ASP A 120 -16.79 28.32 7.80
CA ASP A 120 -17.24 28.06 9.17
C ASP A 120 -18.71 28.45 9.36
N ASP A 121 -19.14 29.58 8.78
CA ASP A 121 -20.55 30.01 8.82
C ASP A 121 -21.47 29.01 8.12
N LEU A 122 -21.02 28.48 6.98
CA LEU A 122 -21.71 27.42 6.26
C LEU A 122 -21.78 26.13 7.08
N LEU A 123 -20.71 25.83 7.84
CA LEU A 123 -20.62 24.63 8.65
C LEU A 123 -21.58 24.70 9.83
N LEU A 124 -21.64 25.86 10.50
CA LEU A 124 -22.61 26.14 11.55
C LEU A 124 -24.05 26.08 11.05
N PHE A 125 -24.30 26.56 9.83
CA PHE A 125 -25.64 26.56 9.25
C PHE A 125 -26.13 25.15 8.90
N ARG A 126 -25.32 24.36 8.19
CA ARG A 126 -25.71 23.02 7.74
C ARG A 126 -24.48 22.12 7.59
N PRO A 127 -24.09 21.38 8.64
CA PRO A 127 -22.89 20.53 8.58
C PRO A 127 -22.94 19.45 7.49
N SER A 128 -24.13 18.97 7.13
CA SER A 128 -24.31 17.93 6.12
C SER A 128 -23.82 18.30 4.73
N ILE A 129 -23.69 19.60 4.41
CA ILE A 129 -23.15 20.02 3.09
C ILE A 129 -21.66 19.79 2.96
N PHE A 130 -20.95 19.56 4.05
CA PHE A 130 -19.51 19.29 4.04
C PHE A 130 -19.17 17.81 4.18
N LYS A 131 -20.18 16.93 4.29
CA LYS A 131 -19.93 15.49 4.19
C LYS A 131 -19.29 15.17 2.84
N PRO A 132 -18.29 14.27 2.77
CA PRO A 132 -17.53 14.07 1.54
C PRO A 132 -18.35 13.57 0.34
N ASP A 133 -19.49 12.93 0.62
CA ASP A 133 -20.44 12.41 -0.37
C ASP A 133 -21.51 13.43 -0.78
N SER A 134 -21.54 14.62 -0.17
CA SER A 134 -22.51 15.65 -0.50
C SER A 134 -22.23 16.28 -1.87
N SER A 135 -23.27 16.64 -2.60
CA SER A 135 -23.16 17.36 -3.87
C SER A 135 -22.48 18.73 -3.72
N CYS A 136 -22.62 19.39 -2.56
CA CYS A 136 -21.92 20.65 -2.30
C CYS A 136 -20.42 20.43 -2.14
N ALA A 137 -20.01 19.46 -1.32
CA ALA A 137 -18.61 19.12 -1.08
C ALA A 137 -17.89 18.70 -2.36
N LEU A 138 -18.55 17.86 -3.19
CA LEU A 138 -18.04 17.39 -4.48
C LEU A 138 -17.84 18.51 -5.51
N LEU A 139 -18.54 19.65 -5.38
CA LEU A 139 -18.33 20.83 -6.24
C LEU A 139 -17.31 21.78 -5.63
N LEU A 140 -17.41 22.00 -4.32
CA LEU A 140 -16.68 23.05 -3.61
C LEU A 140 -15.21 22.68 -3.42
N TYR A 141 -14.91 21.47 -2.94
CA TYR A 141 -13.53 21.10 -2.60
C TYR A 141 -12.60 20.94 -3.78
N PRO A 142 -12.99 20.41 -4.96
CA PRO A 142 -12.11 20.43 -6.13
C PRO A 142 -11.76 21.86 -6.55
N PHE A 143 -12.73 22.78 -6.44
CA PHE A 143 -12.51 24.19 -6.72
C PHE A 143 -11.53 24.81 -5.71
N LEU A 144 -11.76 24.60 -4.41
CA LEU A 144 -10.86 25.08 -3.37
C LEU A 144 -9.46 24.50 -3.50
N ALA A 145 -9.33 23.20 -3.80
CA ALA A 145 -8.06 22.53 -4.00
C ALA A 145 -7.27 23.06 -5.21
N SER A 146 -7.97 23.60 -6.22
CA SER A 146 -7.32 24.26 -7.36
C SER A 146 -6.71 25.63 -7.02
N ARG A 147 -7.07 26.22 -5.88
CA ARG A 147 -6.70 27.61 -5.51
C ARG A 147 -5.89 27.71 -4.21
N PHE A 148 -6.17 26.83 -3.25
CA PHE A 148 -5.59 26.88 -1.91
C PHE A 148 -4.89 25.57 -1.57
N THR A 149 -3.84 25.68 -0.77
CA THR A 149 -3.16 24.54 -0.17
C THR A 149 -3.93 24.03 1.03
N ILE A 150 -3.68 22.77 1.42
CA ILE A 150 -4.32 22.18 2.61
C ILE A 150 -3.95 22.96 3.88
N ALA A 151 -2.71 23.43 3.99
CA ALA A 151 -2.26 24.20 5.15
C ALA A 151 -3.05 25.51 5.31
N GLU A 152 -3.39 26.17 4.19
CA GLU A 152 -4.20 27.39 4.20
C GLU A 152 -5.65 27.12 4.62
N LEU A 153 -6.20 25.93 4.33
CA LEU A 153 -7.55 25.52 4.74
C LEU A 153 -7.57 24.65 6.00
N GLY A 154 -6.41 24.45 6.64
CA GLY A 154 -6.27 23.60 7.82
C GLY A 154 -7.24 23.93 8.95
N PRO A 155 -7.44 25.22 9.30
CA PRO A 155 -8.40 25.60 10.33
C PRO A 155 -9.83 25.14 10.03
N HIS A 156 -10.31 25.35 8.79
CA HIS A 156 -11.64 24.89 8.38
C HIS A 156 -11.77 23.37 8.42
N LEU A 157 -10.78 22.66 7.87
CA LEU A 157 -10.77 21.18 7.84
C LEU A 157 -10.70 20.57 9.26
N SER A 158 -10.19 21.30 10.24
CA SER A 158 -10.10 20.83 11.63
C SER A 158 -11.44 20.74 12.34
N PHE A 159 -12.50 21.36 11.80
CA PHE A 159 -13.86 21.26 12.33
C PHE A 159 -14.62 20.01 11.87
N PHE A 160 -14.06 19.22 10.95
CA PHE A 160 -14.70 17.99 10.50
C PHE A 160 -14.35 16.79 11.36
N PRO A 161 -15.22 15.76 11.39
CA PRO A 161 -14.78 14.43 11.77
C PRO A 161 -13.52 14.08 10.97
N PRO A 162 -12.42 13.64 11.60
CA PRO A 162 -11.14 13.43 10.92
C PRO A 162 -11.21 12.42 9.78
N ALA A 163 -12.10 11.43 9.86
CA ALA A 163 -12.41 10.55 8.74
C ALA A 163 -12.90 11.34 7.51
N ASP A 164 -13.84 12.27 7.70
CA ASP A 164 -14.39 13.11 6.63
C ASP A 164 -13.36 14.12 6.10
N ALA A 165 -12.56 14.71 7.01
CA ALA A 165 -11.45 15.59 6.64
C ALA A 165 -10.43 14.84 5.78
N ALA A 166 -10.04 13.64 6.19
CA ALA A 166 -9.08 12.81 5.48
C ALA A 166 -9.61 12.42 4.11
N ILE A 167 -10.88 11.98 4.03
CA ILE A 167 -11.52 11.64 2.76
C ILE A 167 -11.52 12.86 1.82
N THR A 168 -11.94 14.02 2.33
CA THR A 168 -12.03 15.25 1.54
C THR A 168 -10.65 15.68 1.04
N VAL A 169 -9.61 15.61 1.87
CA VAL A 169 -8.23 15.89 1.49
C VAL A 169 -7.74 14.91 0.42
N LEU A 170 -7.96 13.61 0.64
CA LEU A 170 -7.54 12.54 -0.27
C LEU A 170 -8.21 12.65 -1.64
N GLN A 171 -9.50 12.98 -1.69
CA GLN A 171 -10.23 13.08 -2.96
C GLN A 171 -9.85 14.32 -3.77
N ASN A 172 -9.57 15.44 -3.11
CA ASN A 172 -9.49 16.74 -3.78
C ASN A 172 -8.07 17.30 -3.96
N TRP A 173 -7.20 17.10 -2.96
CA TRP A 173 -5.81 17.58 -3.02
C TRP A 173 -4.82 16.52 -3.52
N ILE A 174 -5.21 15.25 -3.47
CA ILE A 174 -4.41 14.14 -3.98
C ILE A 174 -5.14 13.58 -5.20
N LYS A 175 -4.65 13.86 -6.42
CA LYS A 175 -5.35 13.43 -7.64
C LYS A 175 -5.53 11.90 -7.66
N PRO A 176 -6.75 11.37 -7.90
CA PRO A 176 -7.00 9.93 -7.99
C PRO A 176 -6.12 9.20 -9.00
N SER A 177 -5.78 9.88 -10.10
CA SER A 177 -4.88 9.32 -11.11
C SER A 177 -3.53 8.93 -10.50
N ILE A 178 -3.01 9.70 -9.55
CA ILE A 178 -1.73 9.43 -8.91
C ILE A 178 -1.85 8.28 -7.88
N LEU A 179 -3.07 7.93 -7.46
CA LEU A 179 -3.37 6.83 -6.54
C LEU A 179 -3.33 5.45 -7.20
N GLU A 180 -3.60 5.36 -8.50
CA GLU A 180 -3.84 4.06 -9.18
C GLU A 180 -2.56 3.39 -9.68
N ASN A 181 -1.55 4.15 -10.16
CA ASN A 181 -0.24 3.58 -10.47
C ASN A 181 0.82 4.66 -10.77
N PRO A 182 1.77 4.96 -9.86
CA PRO A 182 2.83 5.93 -10.12
C PRO A 182 3.70 5.54 -11.33
N ARG A 183 3.81 4.24 -11.66
CA ARG A 183 4.68 3.75 -12.74
C ARG A 183 4.03 3.86 -14.12
N HIS A 184 2.75 3.50 -14.25
CA HIS A 184 2.08 3.50 -15.56
C HIS A 184 1.70 4.89 -16.06
N GLN A 185 1.25 5.79 -15.19
CA GLN A 185 0.92 7.16 -15.63
C GLN A 185 2.16 8.00 -15.91
N THR A 186 3.25 7.79 -15.18
CA THR A 186 4.51 8.48 -15.48
C THR A 186 5.02 8.03 -16.85
N LEU A 187 4.89 6.75 -17.21
CA LEU A 187 5.22 6.27 -18.56
C LEU A 187 4.30 6.84 -19.65
N GLN A 188 2.97 6.82 -19.47
CA GLN A 188 2.03 7.38 -20.46
C GLN A 188 2.10 8.92 -20.58
N ALA A 189 2.30 9.63 -19.49
CA ALA A 189 2.44 11.09 -19.48
C ALA A 189 3.80 11.53 -20.06
N ILE A 190 4.85 10.71 -19.91
CA ILE A 190 6.13 10.91 -20.58
C ILE A 190 5.98 10.61 -22.08
N GLN A 191 5.35 9.49 -22.44
CA GLN A 191 5.13 9.07 -23.84
C GLN A 191 4.27 10.05 -24.64
N SER A 192 3.35 10.77 -23.99
CA SER A 192 2.46 11.75 -24.65
C SER A 192 3.06 13.16 -24.77
N GLN A 193 4.25 13.44 -24.22
CA GLN A 193 4.89 14.74 -24.41
C GLN A 193 5.58 14.83 -25.78
N PRO A 194 5.44 15.93 -26.54
CA PRO A 194 6.12 16.12 -27.83
C PRO A 194 7.64 15.94 -27.74
N ARG A 195 8.23 16.31 -26.60
CA ARG A 195 9.66 16.14 -26.31
C ARG A 195 10.09 14.67 -26.22
N TYR A 196 9.20 13.74 -25.86
CA TYR A 196 9.50 12.31 -25.87
C TYR A 196 9.64 11.79 -27.30
N ALA A 197 8.75 12.19 -28.21
CA ALA A 197 8.89 11.86 -29.63
C ALA A 197 10.21 12.40 -30.19
N THR A 198 10.60 13.64 -29.83
CA THR A 198 11.89 14.23 -30.23
C THR A 198 13.09 13.52 -29.60
N LEU A 199 13.03 13.16 -28.32
CA LEU A 199 14.13 12.48 -27.62
C LEU A 199 14.28 11.03 -28.10
N HIS A 200 13.17 10.34 -28.34
CA HIS A 200 13.11 9.00 -28.92
C HIS A 200 13.65 9.01 -30.36
N TYR A 201 13.25 9.99 -31.18
CA TYR A 201 13.77 10.18 -32.53
C TYR A 201 15.27 10.48 -32.55
N ASN A 202 15.75 11.38 -31.69
CA ASN A 202 17.17 11.75 -31.61
C ASN A 202 18.06 10.63 -31.06
N LEU A 203 17.58 9.88 -30.06
CA LEU A 203 18.29 8.70 -29.55
C LEU A 203 18.30 7.57 -30.57
N HIS A 204 17.19 7.35 -31.28
CA HIS A 204 17.15 6.38 -32.37
C HIS A 204 18.13 6.77 -33.48
N GLN A 205 18.17 8.05 -33.92
CA GLN A 205 19.11 8.54 -34.93
C GLN A 205 20.58 8.44 -34.50
N ARG A 206 20.90 8.77 -33.25
CA ARG A 206 22.27 8.63 -32.73
C ARG A 206 22.69 7.16 -32.64
N PHE A 207 21.80 6.27 -32.22
CA PHE A 207 22.08 4.83 -32.18
C PHE A 207 22.25 4.24 -33.59
N THR A 208 21.44 4.63 -34.58
CA THR A 208 21.67 4.18 -35.97
C THR A 208 22.95 4.76 -36.56
N ALA A 209 23.33 6.00 -36.24
CA ALA A 209 24.57 6.61 -36.75
C ALA A 209 25.85 5.97 -36.17
N ASP A 210 25.88 5.70 -34.86
CA ASP A 210 27.07 5.15 -34.20
C ASP A 210 27.20 3.62 -34.31
N THR A 211 26.08 2.90 -34.49
CA THR A 211 26.07 1.42 -34.49
C THR A 211 25.99 0.80 -35.88
N ALA A 212 25.45 1.51 -36.89
CA ALA A 212 25.42 1.02 -38.27
C ALA A 212 26.81 0.65 -38.81
N PRO A 213 27.90 1.43 -38.58
CA PRO A 213 29.21 1.07 -39.11
C PRO A 213 29.82 -0.21 -38.49
N ARG A 214 29.31 -0.67 -37.33
CA ARG A 214 29.82 -1.87 -36.63
C ARG A 214 29.06 -3.15 -36.95
N ILE A 215 27.84 -3.04 -37.50
CA ILE A 215 26.99 -4.20 -37.81
C ILE A 215 27.19 -4.66 -39.27
N TYR A 216 27.61 -3.77 -40.18
CA TYR A 216 27.82 -4.12 -41.60
C TYR A 216 29.13 -4.87 -41.92
N SER A 217 29.92 -5.31 -40.94
CA SER A 217 31.17 -6.05 -41.18
C SER A 217 31.10 -7.56 -40.93
N THR A 218 29.93 -8.13 -40.66
CA THR A 218 29.74 -9.59 -40.56
C THR A 218 28.44 -10.02 -41.26
N PRO A 219 28.47 -11.01 -42.17
CA PRO A 219 27.25 -11.49 -42.82
C PRO A 219 26.50 -12.39 -41.85
N MET A 220 25.32 -11.96 -41.42
CA MET A 220 24.35 -12.79 -40.70
C MET A 220 22.94 -12.38 -41.09
N ASP A 221 22.19 -13.34 -41.62
CA ASP A 221 20.74 -13.32 -41.73
C ASP A 221 20.13 -13.31 -40.33
N CYS A 222 19.54 -12.19 -39.91
CA CYS A 222 18.69 -12.13 -38.72
C CYS A 222 17.60 -11.07 -38.91
N ASP A 223 16.36 -11.51 -38.73
CA ASP A 223 15.17 -10.65 -38.58
C ASP A 223 15.30 -9.71 -37.35
N ILE A 224 14.47 -8.67 -37.34
CA ILE A 224 14.66 -7.39 -36.63
C ILE A 224 14.18 -7.31 -35.13
N PRO A 225 13.83 -8.35 -34.33
CA PRO A 225 13.23 -8.10 -33.01
C PRO A 225 14.22 -7.85 -31.85
N TYR A 226 15.53 -7.71 -32.08
CA TYR A 226 16.54 -7.60 -31.00
C TYR A 226 16.85 -6.16 -30.54
N LEU A 227 16.59 -5.14 -31.37
CA LEU A 227 16.94 -3.75 -31.06
C LEU A 227 16.08 -3.15 -29.92
N ASP A 228 14.80 -3.53 -29.86
CA ASP A 228 13.85 -3.03 -28.85
C ASP A 228 14.16 -3.52 -27.43
N LEU A 229 14.85 -4.66 -27.28
CA LEU A 229 15.23 -5.20 -25.98
C LEU A 229 16.43 -4.47 -25.34
N LEU A 230 17.30 -3.86 -26.15
CA LEU A 230 18.51 -3.16 -25.69
C LEU A 230 18.29 -1.67 -25.44
N ILE A 231 17.39 -1.05 -26.21
CA ILE A 231 17.06 0.38 -26.10
C ILE A 231 16.19 0.67 -24.86
N GLY A 232 15.37 -0.29 -24.45
CA GLY A 232 14.47 -0.17 -23.29
C GLY A 232 15.17 0.29 -21.99
N PRO A 233 16.18 -0.42 -21.47
CA PRO A 233 16.82 -0.09 -20.19
C PRO A 233 17.49 1.29 -20.16
N LEU A 234 18.16 1.69 -21.25
CA LEU A 234 18.89 2.95 -21.34
C LEU A 234 17.94 4.16 -21.42
N LEU A 235 16.83 4.03 -22.15
CA LEU A 235 15.74 5.00 -22.16
C LEU A 235 15.06 5.09 -20.79
N THR A 236 14.88 3.96 -20.09
CA THR A 236 14.23 3.97 -18.78
C THR A 236 15.05 4.77 -17.76
N GLU A 237 16.38 4.68 -17.81
CA GLU A 237 17.28 5.36 -16.86
C GLU A 237 17.37 6.87 -17.12
N GLN A 238 17.47 7.32 -18.38
CA GLN A 238 17.46 8.75 -18.70
C GLN A 238 16.10 9.42 -18.45
N LEU A 239 15.00 8.71 -18.76
CA LEU A 239 13.65 9.18 -18.41
C LEU A 239 13.45 9.26 -16.90
N PHE A 240 14.05 8.35 -16.13
CA PHE A 240 14.03 8.42 -14.68
C PHE A 240 14.76 9.66 -14.16
N GLN A 241 15.90 10.03 -14.74
CA GLN A 241 16.65 11.25 -14.38
C GLN A 241 15.88 12.55 -14.71
N HIS A 242 15.13 12.58 -15.82
CA HIS A 242 14.30 13.73 -16.19
C HIS A 242 12.96 13.81 -15.45
N ALA A 243 12.38 12.66 -15.09
CA ALA A 243 11.19 12.60 -14.25
C ALA A 243 11.52 12.88 -12.77
N LYS A 244 12.78 12.67 -12.35
CA LYS A 244 13.26 12.84 -10.97
C LYS A 244 12.85 14.17 -10.33
N PRO A 245 13.00 15.36 -10.96
CA PRO A 245 12.61 16.63 -10.35
C PRO A 245 11.10 16.80 -10.22
N TYR A 246 10.32 16.20 -11.13
CA TYR A 246 8.86 16.20 -11.07
C TYR A 246 8.35 15.24 -10.01
N LEU A 247 8.92 14.03 -9.95
CA LEU A 247 8.68 13.05 -8.89
C LEU A 247 9.11 13.60 -7.53
N ILE A 248 10.23 14.30 -7.41
CA ILE A 248 10.65 14.99 -6.19
C ILE A 248 9.62 16.07 -5.81
N ARG A 249 9.17 16.92 -6.75
CA ARG A 249 8.15 17.95 -6.44
C ARG A 249 6.78 17.38 -6.09
N LEU A 250 6.36 16.31 -6.76
CA LEU A 250 5.15 15.55 -6.42
C LEU A 250 5.30 14.97 -5.01
N ASN A 251 6.41 14.27 -4.76
CA ASN A 251 6.73 13.67 -3.48
C ASN A 251 6.85 14.72 -2.37
N GLN A 252 7.41 15.91 -2.63
CA GLN A 252 7.47 17.03 -1.68
C GLN A 252 6.07 17.54 -1.33
N ARG A 253 5.19 17.71 -2.34
CA ARG A 253 3.79 18.10 -2.10
C ARG A 253 3.07 17.02 -1.28
N TYR A 254 3.29 15.74 -1.56
CA TYR A 254 2.70 14.64 -0.80
C TYR A 254 3.25 14.51 0.61
N VAL A 255 4.56 14.70 0.78
CA VAL A 255 5.24 14.72 2.07
C VAL A 255 4.68 15.86 2.92
N ASN A 256 4.38 17.01 2.31
CA ASN A 256 3.73 18.13 2.99
C ASN A 256 2.26 17.80 3.32
N VAL A 257 1.49 17.23 2.40
CA VAL A 257 0.09 16.83 2.66
C VAL A 257 0.01 15.80 3.79
N ALA A 258 0.75 14.70 3.70
CA ALA A 258 0.76 13.67 4.73
C ALA A 258 1.28 14.19 6.07
N SER A 259 2.28 15.06 6.07
CA SER A 259 2.77 15.72 7.30
C SER A 259 1.73 16.68 7.89
N GLN A 260 0.98 17.40 7.07
CA GLN A 260 -0.09 18.28 7.54
C GLN A 260 -1.28 17.47 8.04
N MET A 261 -1.69 16.40 7.35
CA MET A 261 -2.72 15.47 7.83
C MET A 261 -2.32 14.83 9.15
N ALA A 262 -1.05 14.43 9.30
CA ALA A 262 -0.52 13.92 10.55
C ALA A 262 -0.59 14.96 11.67
N LYS A 263 -0.16 16.21 11.41
CA LYS A 263 -0.23 17.31 12.37
C LYS A 263 -1.67 17.60 12.78
N VAL A 264 -2.59 17.64 11.81
CA VAL A 264 -4.02 17.88 12.05
C VAL A 264 -4.62 16.73 12.85
N ALA A 265 -4.34 15.47 12.50
CA ALA A 265 -4.82 14.31 13.27
C ALA A 265 -4.31 14.32 14.72
N ILE A 266 -3.02 14.66 14.93
CA ILE A 266 -2.43 14.82 16.26
C ILE A 266 -3.09 15.98 17.03
N GLN A 267 -3.36 17.11 16.36
CA GLN A 267 -4.00 18.28 16.97
C GLN A 267 -5.45 18.02 17.37
N ILE A 268 -6.18 17.19 16.63
CA ILE A 268 -7.58 16.84 16.91
C ILE A 268 -7.67 15.79 18.04
N GLY A 269 -6.55 15.21 18.48
CA GLY A 269 -6.51 14.24 19.58
C GLY A 269 -7.09 12.87 19.21
N GLU A 270 -7.23 12.57 17.91
CA GLU A 270 -7.73 11.27 17.48
C GLU A 270 -6.65 10.19 17.49
N GLU A 271 -7.10 8.95 17.77
CA GLU A 271 -6.24 7.79 17.66
C GLU A 271 -5.90 7.53 16.20
N PRO A 272 -4.61 7.30 15.85
CA PRO A 272 -4.17 7.00 14.47
C PRO A 272 -4.91 5.83 13.81
N GLY A 273 -5.58 4.97 14.59
CA GLY A 273 -6.30 3.79 14.14
C GLY A 273 -7.37 4.08 13.09
N ASP A 274 -8.25 5.05 13.35
CA ASP A 274 -9.39 5.35 12.48
C ASP A 274 -8.95 5.85 11.11
N LEU A 275 -7.90 6.69 11.09
CA LEU A 275 -7.31 7.17 9.85
C LEU A 275 -6.73 6.03 9.00
N PHE A 276 -6.07 5.05 9.62
CA PHE A 276 -5.59 3.88 8.90
C PHE A 276 -6.74 2.98 8.41
N GLN A 277 -7.88 2.92 9.11
CA GLN A 277 -9.04 2.19 8.60
C GLN A 277 -9.62 2.86 7.35
N VAL A 278 -9.72 4.19 7.34
CA VAL A 278 -10.11 4.95 6.16
C VAL A 278 -9.13 4.70 5.00
N LEU A 279 -7.83 4.79 5.25
CA LEU A 279 -6.80 4.55 4.22
C LEU A 279 -6.82 3.11 3.67
N LYS A 280 -7.06 2.11 4.52
CA LYS A 280 -7.25 0.71 4.09
C LYS A 280 -8.47 0.57 3.18
N HIS A 281 -9.57 1.26 3.50
CA HIS A 281 -10.80 1.23 2.71
C HIS A 281 -10.64 1.91 1.34
N TYR A 282 -9.81 2.95 1.24
CA TYR A 282 -9.50 3.66 0.00
C TYR A 282 -8.59 2.88 -0.99
N LYS A 283 -8.44 1.56 -0.78
CA LYS A 283 -7.86 0.56 -1.71
C LYS A 283 -6.46 0.84 -2.27
N SER A 284 -5.71 1.81 -1.76
CA SER A 284 -4.32 1.99 -2.17
C SER A 284 -3.34 1.64 -1.04
N PRO A 285 -2.86 0.37 -1.01
CA PRO A 285 -1.84 -0.05 -0.08
C PRO A 285 -0.58 0.81 -0.06
N VAL A 286 -0.22 1.35 -1.22
CA VAL A 286 0.94 2.22 -1.40
C VAL A 286 0.84 3.44 -0.48
N TRP A 287 -0.34 4.06 -0.44
CA TRP A 287 -0.59 5.23 0.39
C TRP A 287 -0.62 4.92 1.87
N THR A 288 -1.25 3.81 2.23
CA THR A 288 -1.25 3.33 3.61
C THR A 288 0.19 3.18 4.12
N TYR A 289 1.10 2.61 3.30
CA TYR A 289 2.50 2.47 3.65
C TYR A 289 3.26 3.80 3.68
N TYR A 290 3.12 4.67 2.68
CA TYR A 290 3.80 5.96 2.68
C TYR A 290 3.36 6.87 3.83
N PHE A 291 2.07 6.84 4.15
CA PHE A 291 1.52 7.58 5.27
C PHE A 291 2.13 7.07 6.58
N PHE A 292 2.14 5.76 6.81
CA PHE A 292 2.85 5.12 7.93
C PHE A 292 4.34 5.52 7.99
N ALA A 293 5.06 5.41 6.87
CA ALA A 293 6.48 5.73 6.78
C ALA A 293 6.74 7.19 7.11
N LYS A 294 5.83 8.10 6.73
CA LYS A 294 5.96 9.52 7.02
C LYS A 294 5.64 9.85 8.47
N LEU A 295 4.61 9.23 9.06
CA LEU A 295 4.32 9.36 10.49
C LEU A 295 5.54 8.97 11.32
N THR A 296 6.09 7.78 11.05
CA THR A 296 7.29 7.29 11.76
C THR A 296 8.53 8.15 11.53
N TRP A 297 8.69 8.79 10.37
CA TRP A 297 9.78 9.73 10.12
C TRP A 297 9.64 11.08 10.82
N ASN A 298 8.45 11.47 11.28
CA ASN A 298 8.27 12.67 12.09
C ASN A 298 8.07 12.30 13.57
N ASP A 299 8.61 11.15 14.01
CA ASP A 299 8.55 10.64 15.38
C ASP A 299 7.13 10.53 15.96
N VAL A 300 6.12 10.34 15.10
CA VAL A 300 4.74 10.12 15.55
C VAL A 300 4.63 8.69 16.05
N HIS A 301 4.31 8.53 17.33
CA HIS A 301 4.08 7.21 17.92
C HIS A 301 2.82 6.57 17.35
N ILE A 302 2.98 5.39 16.75
CA ILE A 302 1.85 4.61 16.23
C ILE A 302 1.54 3.51 17.25
N PRO A 303 0.31 3.48 17.80
CA PRO A 303 -0.09 2.45 18.76
C PRO A 303 0.13 1.04 18.21
N TYR A 304 0.56 0.12 19.08
CA TYR A 304 0.87 -1.25 18.68
C TYR A 304 -0.30 -1.98 17.98
N PRO A 305 -1.55 -1.93 18.47
CA PRO A 305 -2.67 -2.58 17.78
C PRO A 305 -2.85 -2.11 16.34
N VAL A 306 -2.65 -0.81 16.10
CA VAL A 306 -2.73 -0.21 14.76
C VAL A 306 -1.59 -0.70 13.87
N ALA A 307 -0.37 -0.78 14.41
CA ALA A 307 0.78 -1.33 13.68
C ALA A 307 0.57 -2.81 13.32
N VAL A 308 0.04 -3.62 14.25
CA VAL A 308 -0.32 -5.03 14.04
C VAL A 308 -1.30 -5.17 12.88
N ASP A 309 -2.38 -4.38 12.90
CA ASP A 309 -3.38 -4.42 11.84
C ASP A 309 -2.81 -3.98 10.49
N LEU A 310 -1.89 -3.02 10.47
CA LEU A 310 -1.19 -2.62 9.25
C LEU A 310 -0.27 -3.73 8.72
N MET A 311 0.47 -4.40 9.61
CA MET A 311 1.31 -5.53 9.23
C MET A 311 0.46 -6.66 8.64
N ARG A 312 -0.63 -7.05 9.29
CA ARG A 312 -1.57 -8.07 8.77
C ARG A 312 -2.17 -7.65 7.44
N TYR A 313 -2.57 -6.39 7.29
CA TYR A 313 -3.02 -5.83 6.02
C TYR A 313 -1.96 -5.99 4.92
N PHE A 314 -0.71 -5.63 5.19
CA PHE A 314 0.39 -5.75 4.23
C PHE A 314 0.78 -7.20 3.91
N ILE A 315 0.69 -8.11 4.89
CA ILE A 315 0.88 -9.55 4.69
C ILE A 315 -0.20 -10.09 3.75
N ASN A 316 -1.47 -9.74 3.98
CA ASN A 316 -2.61 -10.21 3.18
C ASN A 316 -2.50 -9.82 1.70
N ILE A 317 -2.00 -8.61 1.41
CA ILE A 317 -1.76 -8.16 0.02
C ILE A 317 -0.38 -8.57 -0.53
N ARG A 318 0.35 -9.45 0.17
CA ARG A 318 1.68 -9.97 -0.19
C ARG A 318 2.78 -8.89 -0.31
N ARG A 319 2.64 -7.78 0.43
CA ARG A 319 3.65 -6.71 0.56
C ARG A 319 4.47 -6.89 1.83
N VAL A 320 5.11 -8.05 1.97
CA VAL A 320 5.81 -8.48 3.20
C VAL A 320 6.93 -7.52 3.60
N GLN A 321 7.64 -6.91 2.66
CA GLN A 321 8.66 -5.91 2.98
C GLN A 321 8.07 -4.69 3.70
N TRP A 322 6.87 -4.27 3.32
CA TRP A 322 6.20 -3.15 4.00
C TRP A 322 5.74 -3.55 5.40
N ALA A 323 5.26 -4.77 5.58
CA ALA A 323 4.96 -5.29 6.92
C ALA A 323 6.22 -5.32 7.81
N LEU A 324 7.35 -5.77 7.25
CA LEU A 324 8.64 -5.77 7.95
C LEU A 324 9.12 -4.36 8.30
N ASP A 325 8.99 -3.41 7.37
CA ASP A 325 9.34 -2.02 7.62
C ASP A 325 8.44 -1.40 8.70
N VAL A 326 7.14 -1.77 8.71
CA VAL A 326 6.22 -1.37 9.77
C VAL A 326 6.68 -1.91 11.11
N PHE A 327 6.98 -3.21 11.18
CA PHE A 327 7.51 -3.86 12.38
C PHE A 327 8.77 -3.17 12.90
N LYS A 328 9.74 -2.88 12.03
CA LYS A 328 11.03 -2.27 12.41
C LYS A 328 10.91 -0.82 12.87
N ARG A 329 9.98 -0.05 12.32
CA ARG A 329 9.86 1.41 12.57
C ARG A 329 8.87 1.77 13.65
N SER A 330 7.89 0.92 13.89
CA SER A 330 6.95 1.17 14.97
C SER A 330 7.73 1.00 16.28
N GLN A 331 8.05 2.12 16.92
CA GLN A 331 8.82 2.21 18.17
C GLN A 331 8.19 1.46 19.37
N GLY A 332 7.11 0.72 19.13
CA GLY A 332 6.50 -0.16 20.11
C GLY A 332 7.49 -1.22 20.56
N ARG A 333 7.40 -1.60 21.82
CA ARG A 333 8.07 -2.75 22.43
C ARG A 333 7.43 -4.05 21.92
N GLN A 334 7.52 -4.29 20.61
CA GLN A 334 6.71 -5.30 19.94
C GLN A 334 7.33 -6.69 20.10
N GLY A 335 6.60 -7.57 20.77
CA GLY A 335 6.88 -9.00 20.73
C GLY A 335 6.51 -9.56 19.36
N LEU A 336 7.40 -10.36 18.80
CA LEU A 336 7.13 -11.12 17.57
C LEU A 336 5.96 -12.11 17.76
N SER A 337 5.66 -12.47 19.00
CA SER A 337 4.53 -13.30 19.43
C SER A 337 3.16 -12.73 19.03
N GLY A 338 3.02 -11.41 18.90
CA GLY A 338 1.75 -10.81 18.49
C GLY A 338 1.48 -10.89 16.97
N ILE A 339 2.52 -11.20 16.17
CA ILE A 339 2.44 -11.26 14.70
C ILE A 339 3.34 -12.39 14.14
N PRO A 340 3.10 -13.65 14.53
CA PRO A 340 3.90 -14.77 14.02
C PRO A 340 3.78 -14.93 12.48
N GLU A 341 2.67 -14.46 11.90
CA GLU A 341 2.39 -14.49 10.46
C GLU A 341 3.44 -13.72 9.66
N LEU A 342 4.10 -12.73 10.25
CA LEU A 342 5.15 -11.97 9.59
C LEU A 342 6.35 -12.85 9.23
N LEU A 343 6.79 -13.74 10.13
CA LEU A 343 7.89 -14.66 9.84
C LEU A 343 7.51 -15.67 8.75
N PHE A 344 6.30 -16.24 8.82
CA PHE A 344 5.83 -17.15 7.78
C PHE A 344 5.72 -16.46 6.43
N ALA A 345 5.20 -15.23 6.39
CA ALA A 345 5.15 -14.42 5.19
C ALA A 345 6.55 -14.11 4.64
N LEU A 346 7.54 -13.90 5.51
CA LEU A 346 8.94 -13.69 5.10
C LEU A 346 9.55 -14.96 4.49
N ILE A 347 9.30 -16.13 5.08
CA ILE A 347 9.71 -17.45 4.56
C ILE A 347 9.09 -17.72 3.19
N ASP A 348 7.82 -17.36 3.04
CA ASP A 348 7.09 -17.48 1.79
C ASP A 348 7.49 -16.40 0.77
N SER A 349 8.18 -15.34 1.17
CA SER A 349 8.65 -14.29 0.27
C SER A 349 10.05 -14.58 -0.28
N ARG A 350 10.50 -13.83 -1.30
CA ARG A 350 11.90 -13.93 -1.77
C ARG A 350 12.90 -13.32 -0.77
N SER A 351 12.42 -12.65 0.29
CA SER A 351 13.24 -11.93 1.24
C SER A 351 14.05 -12.86 2.16
N ILE A 352 13.65 -14.13 2.32
CA ILE A 352 14.37 -15.10 3.17
C ILE A 352 15.81 -15.41 2.73
N ARG A 353 16.21 -15.00 1.52
CA ARG A 353 17.60 -15.19 1.07
C ARG A 353 18.60 -14.50 2.01
N ARG A 354 18.20 -13.46 2.74
CA ARG A 354 19.02 -12.80 3.75
C ARG A 354 18.77 -13.44 5.12
N SER A 355 19.73 -14.22 5.61
CA SER A 355 19.71 -14.86 6.96
C SER A 355 19.27 -13.90 8.03
N GLU A 356 19.89 -12.73 7.96
CA GLU A 356 20.02 -11.80 9.06
C GLU A 356 18.63 -11.35 9.46
N VAL A 357 17.77 -11.04 8.48
CA VAL A 357 16.43 -10.51 8.75
C VAL A 357 15.60 -11.42 9.65
N MET A 358 15.63 -12.75 9.45
CA MET A 358 14.85 -13.67 10.28
C MET A 358 15.38 -13.72 11.73
N PHE A 359 16.70 -13.79 11.89
CA PHE A 359 17.31 -13.88 13.20
C PHE A 359 17.37 -12.55 13.93
N ASP A 360 17.51 -11.44 13.21
CA ASP A 360 17.34 -10.09 13.73
C ASP A 360 15.96 -9.99 14.39
N LEU A 361 14.91 -10.46 13.70
CA LEU A 361 13.55 -10.48 14.21
C LEU A 361 13.37 -11.38 15.44
N LEU A 362 13.99 -12.57 15.46
CA LEU A 362 13.95 -13.47 16.61
C LEU A 362 14.77 -12.95 17.80
N ASN A 363 15.85 -12.21 17.54
CA ASN A 363 16.72 -11.62 18.55
C ASN A 363 16.16 -10.31 19.12
N LEU A 364 15.13 -9.72 18.52
CA LEU A 364 14.46 -8.56 19.11
C LEU A 364 13.96 -8.93 20.52
N PRO A 365 14.33 -8.14 21.54
CA PRO A 365 14.00 -8.44 22.92
C PRO A 365 12.48 -8.51 23.07
N ASP A 366 11.98 -9.64 23.56
CA ASP A 366 10.61 -9.68 24.05
C ASP A 366 10.60 -8.90 25.37
N TYR A 367 10.04 -7.70 25.36
CA TYR A 367 9.97 -6.86 26.57
C TYR A 367 9.11 -7.47 27.67
N SER A 368 8.26 -8.45 27.33
CA SER A 368 7.57 -9.29 28.30
C SER A 368 8.53 -10.13 29.16
N ASN A 369 9.73 -10.45 28.67
CA ASN A 369 10.69 -11.35 29.33
C ASN A 369 12.11 -10.77 29.49
N SER A 370 12.38 -9.56 28.98
CA SER A 370 13.71 -8.97 29.09
C SER A 370 13.86 -8.19 30.39
N LEU A 371 14.66 -8.75 31.29
CA LEU A 371 15.12 -8.06 32.49
C LEU A 371 15.99 -6.84 32.11
N PRO A 372 15.88 -5.71 32.83
CA PRO A 372 16.71 -4.54 32.62
C PRO A 372 18.20 -4.88 32.75
N MET A 373 19.05 -4.10 32.06
CA MET A 373 20.44 -4.45 31.74
C MET A 373 21.34 -4.71 32.97
N ASN A 374 20.98 -4.11 34.10
CA ASN A 374 21.60 -4.29 35.42
C ASN A 374 21.27 -5.64 36.10
N LEU A 375 20.30 -6.39 35.59
CA LEU A 375 19.90 -7.72 36.10
C LEU A 375 20.34 -8.87 35.16
N ARG A 376 21.14 -8.57 34.12
CA ARG A 376 21.53 -9.52 33.07
C ARG A 376 22.80 -10.32 33.36
N SER A 377 23.44 -10.17 34.52
CA SER A 377 24.76 -10.78 34.77
C SER A 377 24.75 -12.30 34.95
N VAL A 378 23.60 -12.97 35.09
CA VAL A 378 23.56 -14.44 35.35
C VAL A 378 22.42 -15.20 34.64
N ALA A 379 21.38 -14.56 34.11
CA ALA A 379 20.23 -15.31 33.58
C ALA A 379 20.40 -15.72 32.11
N LYS A 380 20.45 -17.04 31.86
CA LYS A 380 20.02 -17.65 30.58
C LYS A 380 18.68 -17.00 30.22
N ASN A 381 18.65 -16.08 29.25
CA ASN A 381 17.45 -15.31 28.89
C ASN A 381 16.36 -16.28 28.41
N PRO A 382 15.45 -16.72 29.29
CA PRO A 382 14.60 -17.85 28.99
C PRO A 382 13.56 -17.38 27.97
N LEU A 383 13.45 -18.11 26.86
CA LEU A 383 12.44 -17.81 25.86
C LEU A 383 11.06 -18.13 26.44
N SER A 384 10.07 -17.28 26.15
CA SER A 384 8.68 -17.64 26.43
C SER A 384 8.27 -18.89 25.64
N GLN A 385 7.32 -19.65 26.17
CA GLN A 385 6.82 -20.85 25.53
C GLN A 385 6.28 -20.58 24.13
N GLU A 386 5.61 -19.43 23.90
CA GLU A 386 5.10 -19.02 22.60
C GLU A 386 6.24 -18.77 21.60
N ARG A 387 7.36 -18.18 22.06
CA ARG A 387 8.52 -17.94 21.21
C ARG A 387 9.25 -19.24 20.89
N VAL A 388 9.37 -20.15 21.86
CA VAL A 388 9.89 -21.50 21.62
C VAL A 388 9.06 -22.20 20.56
N GLN A 389 7.73 -22.24 20.71
CA GLN A 389 6.83 -22.83 19.71
C GLN A 389 6.99 -22.16 18.34
N LEU A 390 6.99 -20.82 18.29
CA LEU A 390 7.17 -20.08 17.04
C LEU A 390 8.46 -20.46 16.32
N VAL A 391 9.59 -20.58 17.02
CA VAL A 391 10.88 -20.97 16.41
C VAL A 391 10.81 -22.39 15.83
N HIS A 392 10.13 -23.32 16.51
CA HIS A 392 9.93 -24.68 15.98
C HIS A 392 9.10 -24.68 14.68
N HIS A 393 8.00 -23.93 14.66
CA HIS A 393 7.17 -23.79 13.46
C HIS A 393 7.90 -23.08 12.32
N VAL A 394 8.68 -22.05 12.62
CA VAL A 394 9.54 -21.35 11.67
C VAL A 394 10.57 -22.31 11.08
N ALA A 395 11.26 -23.10 11.91
CA ALA A 395 12.21 -24.09 11.45
C ALA A 395 11.56 -25.09 10.47
N TYR A 396 10.38 -25.61 10.81
CA TYR A 396 9.64 -26.53 9.94
C TYR A 396 9.19 -25.86 8.63
N ALA A 397 8.63 -24.65 8.70
CA ALA A 397 8.23 -23.88 7.53
C ALA A 397 9.41 -23.57 6.59
N VAL A 398 10.57 -23.23 7.16
CA VAL A 398 11.82 -23.05 6.41
C VAL A 398 12.25 -24.34 5.74
N ALA A 399 12.25 -25.47 6.47
CA ALA A 399 12.60 -26.77 5.91
C ALA A 399 11.78 -27.09 4.65
N LYS A 400 10.47 -26.78 4.70
CA LYS A 400 9.51 -27.00 3.60
C LYS A 400 9.49 -25.94 2.51
N SER A 401 10.09 -24.78 2.71
CA SER A 401 9.99 -23.68 1.74
C SER A 401 10.63 -24.07 0.39
N PRO A 402 9.87 -24.06 -0.73
CA PRO A 402 10.42 -24.40 -2.04
C PRO A 402 11.30 -23.28 -2.62
N ARG A 403 11.41 -22.13 -1.94
CA ARG A 403 12.11 -20.93 -2.43
C ARG A 403 13.58 -20.88 -2.08
N ILE A 404 14.02 -21.72 -1.15
CA ILE A 404 15.41 -21.86 -0.71
C ILE A 404 15.94 -23.21 -1.17
N THR A 405 17.26 -23.39 -1.27
CA THR A 405 17.85 -24.69 -1.64
C THR A 405 17.91 -25.63 -0.42
N SER A 406 18.04 -26.95 -0.62
CA SER A 406 18.23 -27.89 0.51
C SER A 406 19.36 -27.49 1.45
N ARG A 407 20.50 -27.05 0.91
CA ARG A 407 21.63 -26.58 1.72
C ARG A 407 21.26 -25.37 2.57
N MET A 408 20.55 -24.40 2.00
CA MET A 408 20.11 -23.23 2.75
C MET A 408 19.04 -23.59 3.79
N ALA A 409 18.09 -24.45 3.44
CA ALA A 409 17.05 -24.92 4.35
C ALA A 409 17.69 -25.57 5.59
N PHE A 410 18.60 -26.52 5.38
CA PHE A 410 19.29 -27.20 6.47
C PHE A 410 20.08 -26.22 7.35
N ARG A 411 20.88 -25.33 6.75
CA ARG A 411 21.62 -24.32 7.51
C ARG A 411 20.71 -23.46 8.38
N ARG A 412 19.56 -23.03 7.85
CA ARG A 412 18.60 -22.21 8.60
C ARG A 412 17.90 -22.96 9.72
N VAL A 413 17.60 -24.23 9.52
CA VAL A 413 17.07 -25.09 10.60
C VAL A 413 18.11 -25.25 11.69
N CYS A 414 19.38 -25.46 11.35
CA CYS A 414 20.48 -25.48 12.33
C CYS A 414 20.62 -24.13 13.05
N ASP A 415 20.51 -23.00 12.34
CA ASP A 415 20.54 -21.69 12.96
C ASP A 415 19.37 -21.55 14.00
N CYS A 416 18.18 -22.09 13.72
CA CYS A 416 17.06 -22.15 14.68
C CYS A 416 17.32 -23.09 15.87
N LEU A 417 17.95 -24.25 15.63
CA LEU A 417 18.35 -25.18 16.68
C LEU A 417 19.34 -24.53 17.65
N ASN A 418 20.42 -23.95 17.12
CA ASN A 418 21.43 -23.25 17.90
C ASN A 418 20.80 -22.11 18.71
N TYR A 419 19.87 -21.34 18.10
CA TYR A 419 19.15 -20.27 18.80
C TYR A 419 18.40 -20.74 20.05
N LEU A 420 17.80 -21.95 20.01
CA LEU A 420 17.11 -22.57 21.14
C LEU A 420 18.10 -23.13 22.17
N GLU A 421 19.15 -23.83 21.71
CA GLU A 421 20.15 -24.45 22.57
C GLU A 421 20.98 -23.41 23.34
N ASP A 422 21.39 -22.32 22.68
CA ASP A 422 22.10 -21.18 23.29
C ASP A 422 21.33 -20.56 24.47
N ARG A 423 20.00 -20.75 24.48
CA ARG A 423 19.10 -20.24 25.52
C ARG A 423 18.58 -21.32 26.46
N GLY A 424 19.02 -22.56 26.30
CA GLY A 424 18.55 -23.72 27.06
C GLY A 424 17.05 -23.98 26.92
N ALA A 425 16.47 -23.61 25.78
CA ALA A 425 15.05 -23.83 25.52
C ALA A 425 14.78 -25.31 25.17
N PRO A 426 13.61 -25.85 25.57
CA PRO A 426 13.26 -27.23 25.26
C PRO A 426 13.07 -27.40 23.75
N LEU A 427 13.56 -28.51 23.22
CA LEU A 427 13.34 -28.91 21.84
C LEU A 427 12.11 -29.82 21.75
N SER A 428 11.29 -29.63 20.73
CA SER A 428 10.13 -30.48 20.44
C SER A 428 10.41 -31.40 19.25
N SER A 429 9.58 -32.43 19.11
CA SER A 429 9.59 -33.33 17.94
C SER A 429 9.39 -32.59 16.61
N LEU A 430 8.84 -31.36 16.61
CA LEU A 430 8.76 -30.56 15.40
C LEU A 430 10.16 -30.11 14.91
N MET A 431 11.13 -29.91 15.81
CA MET A 431 12.52 -29.59 15.44
C MET A 431 13.22 -30.79 14.80
N SER A 432 13.12 -31.98 15.39
CA SER A 432 13.71 -33.20 14.80
C SER A 432 13.14 -33.44 13.40
N ARG A 433 11.83 -33.27 13.22
CA ARG A 433 11.20 -33.38 11.89
C ARG A 433 11.66 -32.31 10.90
N ALA A 434 11.90 -31.07 11.35
CA ALA A 434 12.48 -30.02 10.50
C ALA A 434 13.91 -30.37 10.06
N LEU A 435 14.72 -30.94 10.95
CA LEU A 435 16.08 -31.43 10.67
C LEU A 435 16.06 -32.58 9.67
N VAL A 436 15.22 -33.59 9.89
CA VAL A 436 15.05 -34.73 8.97
C VAL A 436 14.58 -34.25 7.62
N TYR A 437 13.57 -33.38 7.57
CA TYR A 437 13.04 -32.89 6.29
C TYR A 437 14.11 -32.13 5.50
N SER A 438 14.78 -31.16 6.13
CA SER A 438 15.77 -30.30 5.46
C SER A 438 17.09 -31.01 5.16
N GLY A 439 17.50 -31.97 5.99
CA GLY A 439 18.77 -32.67 5.90
C GLY A 439 18.73 -34.01 5.16
N VAL A 440 17.56 -34.67 5.13
CA VAL A 440 17.38 -36.03 4.60
C VAL A 440 16.34 -36.06 3.49
N THR A 441 15.07 -35.80 3.82
CA THR A 441 13.95 -35.93 2.89
C THR A 441 14.13 -35.08 1.65
N ARG A 442 14.47 -33.80 1.84
CA ARG A 442 14.51 -32.83 0.77
C ARG A 442 15.70 -33.05 -0.18
N PRO A 443 16.95 -33.28 0.26
CA PRO A 443 18.03 -33.70 -0.62
C PRO A 443 17.68 -34.95 -1.45
N LEU A 444 17.10 -35.97 -0.82
CA LEU A 444 16.69 -37.19 -1.52
C LEU A 444 15.62 -36.89 -2.59
N ARG A 445 14.63 -36.05 -2.29
CA ARG A 445 13.62 -35.57 -3.27
C ARG A 445 14.23 -34.76 -4.42
N GLU A 446 15.31 -34.04 -4.16
CA GLU A 446 16.05 -33.27 -5.15
C GLU A 446 17.07 -34.14 -5.93
N GLY A 447 17.12 -35.46 -5.68
CA GLY A 447 18.06 -36.38 -6.33
C GLY A 447 19.52 -36.16 -5.89
N LEU A 448 19.73 -35.53 -4.73
CA LEU A 448 21.06 -35.25 -4.18
C LEU A 448 21.51 -36.39 -3.27
N TRP A 449 22.82 -36.67 -3.29
CA TRP A 449 23.42 -37.65 -2.40
C TRP A 449 23.26 -37.24 -0.93
N LEU A 450 22.82 -38.18 -0.09
CA LEU A 450 22.65 -37.97 1.33
C LEU A 450 24.00 -38.07 2.06
N SER A 451 24.49 -36.96 2.59
CA SER A 451 25.72 -36.93 3.40
C SER A 451 25.58 -37.81 4.65
N THR A 452 26.48 -38.79 4.78
CA THR A 452 26.54 -39.70 5.94
C THR A 452 26.80 -38.94 7.24
N GLU A 453 27.78 -38.03 7.23
CA GLU A 453 28.13 -37.20 8.38
C GLU A 453 26.94 -36.36 8.85
N LYS A 454 26.24 -35.70 7.92
CA LYS A 454 25.03 -34.93 8.24
C LYS A 454 23.94 -35.82 8.84
N PHE A 455 23.72 -37.00 8.28
CA PHE A 455 22.70 -37.93 8.75
C PHE A 455 23.02 -38.46 10.16
N GLN A 456 24.27 -38.87 10.40
CA GLN A 456 24.76 -39.30 11.70
C GLN A 456 24.65 -38.18 12.75
N TRP A 457 24.80 -36.92 12.34
CA TRP A 457 24.58 -35.78 13.23
C TRP A 457 23.10 -35.54 13.57
N ILE A 458 22.16 -35.82 12.65
CA ILE A 458 20.71 -35.67 12.89
C ILE A 458 20.14 -36.77 13.78
N LEU A 459 20.63 -38.01 13.64
CA LEU A 459 20.06 -39.20 14.29
C LEU A 459 19.94 -39.10 15.82
N PRO A 460 20.94 -38.57 16.57
CA PRO A 460 20.84 -38.37 18.01
C PRO A 460 19.68 -37.45 18.42
N TYR A 461 19.35 -36.44 17.61
CA TYR A 461 18.22 -35.55 17.89
C TYR A 461 16.88 -36.27 17.72
N VAL A 462 16.76 -37.12 16.69
CA VAL A 462 15.54 -37.94 16.48
C VAL A 462 15.39 -38.94 17.62
N ARG A 463 16.46 -39.65 17.97
CA ARG A 463 16.49 -40.59 19.09
C ARG A 463 16.05 -39.96 20.40
N ARG A 464 16.59 -38.77 20.71
CA ARG A 464 16.27 -38.02 21.93
C ARG A 464 14.83 -37.48 21.95
N LEU A 465 14.29 -37.03 20.81
CA LEU A 465 13.03 -36.28 20.76
C LEU A 465 11.81 -37.10 20.30
N GLU A 466 12.03 -38.19 19.56
CA GLU A 466 10.97 -39.06 19.01
C GLU A 466 11.12 -40.52 19.45
N GLY A 467 12.27 -40.93 19.99
CA GLY A 467 12.54 -42.27 20.53
C GLY A 467 13.48 -43.12 19.66
N ASP A 468 14.03 -44.18 20.26
CA ASP A 468 14.95 -45.13 19.60
C ASP A 468 14.30 -45.78 18.36
N GLU A 469 13.06 -46.23 18.48
CA GLU A 469 12.32 -46.90 17.41
C GLU A 469 12.19 -46.03 16.15
N VAL A 470 11.90 -44.74 16.31
CA VAL A 470 11.76 -43.79 15.19
C VAL A 470 13.12 -43.51 14.54
N ALA A 471 14.18 -43.45 15.35
CA ALA A 471 15.54 -43.26 14.83
C ALA A 471 16.02 -44.48 14.04
N ASP A 472 15.81 -45.69 14.56
CA ASP A 472 16.22 -46.93 13.89
C ASP A 472 15.43 -47.14 12.58
N SER A 473 14.13 -46.86 12.59
CA SER A 473 13.30 -46.87 11.38
C SER A 473 13.75 -45.83 10.35
N LEU A 474 14.17 -44.64 10.79
CA LEU A 474 14.72 -43.61 9.90
C LEU A 474 16.07 -44.01 9.31
N ASP A 475 16.94 -44.67 10.09
CA ASP A 475 18.24 -45.18 9.63
C ASP A 475 18.05 -46.28 8.58
N GLU A 476 17.17 -47.24 8.84
CA GLU A 476 16.80 -48.29 7.88
C GLU A 476 16.22 -47.68 6.59
N ALA A 477 15.30 -46.74 6.70
CA ALA A 477 14.72 -46.06 5.53
C ALA A 477 15.77 -45.25 4.75
N ALA A 478 16.68 -44.55 5.43
CA ALA A 478 17.75 -43.79 4.79
C ALA A 478 18.78 -44.72 4.12
N PHE A 479 19.08 -45.87 4.71
CA PHE A 479 19.94 -46.90 4.13
C PHE A 479 19.34 -47.45 2.83
N THR A 480 18.07 -47.87 2.88
CA THR A 480 17.33 -48.38 1.72
C THR A 480 17.25 -47.33 0.61
N LEU A 481 16.97 -46.06 0.94
CA LEU A 481 16.92 -44.98 -0.05
C LEU A 481 18.29 -44.64 -0.64
N ARG A 482 19.39 -44.83 0.11
CA ARG A 482 20.75 -44.67 -0.44
C ARG A 482 21.09 -45.81 -1.41
N SER A 483 20.69 -47.05 -1.12
CA SER A 483 20.88 -48.18 -2.04
C SER A 483 19.98 -48.08 -3.28
N GLU A 484 18.75 -47.61 -3.14
CA GLU A 484 17.81 -47.47 -4.26
C GLU A 484 18.10 -46.27 -5.16
N ASN A 485 18.57 -45.14 -4.63
CA ASN A 485 18.99 -43.98 -5.46
C ASN A 485 20.23 -44.28 -6.31
N LEU A 486 20.95 -45.37 -6.03
CA LEU A 486 21.97 -45.93 -6.92
C LEU A 486 21.35 -46.65 -8.12
N GLU A 487 20.11 -47.13 -8.01
CA GLU A 487 19.52 -48.08 -8.96
C GLU A 487 18.26 -47.55 -9.69
N SER A 488 17.47 -46.62 -9.13
CA SER A 488 16.21 -46.19 -9.75
C SER A 488 15.71 -44.83 -9.25
N ASN A 489 15.62 -43.86 -10.17
CA ASN A 489 15.00 -42.56 -9.93
C ASN A 489 13.49 -42.70 -9.58
N GLY A 490 13.15 -42.61 -8.29
CA GLY A 490 11.94 -41.91 -7.84
C GLY A 490 10.77 -42.73 -7.26
N ALA A 491 10.89 -44.03 -7.02
CA ALA A 491 9.73 -44.87 -6.72
C ALA A 491 9.80 -45.62 -5.38
N LEU A 492 9.92 -44.92 -4.24
CA LEU A 492 9.19 -45.22 -2.98
C LEU A 492 9.66 -44.27 -1.84
N MET A 493 8.79 -43.40 -1.31
CA MET A 493 9.09 -42.53 -0.14
C MET A 493 8.03 -42.66 0.97
N LYS A 494 7.29 -43.78 1.01
CA LYS A 494 6.08 -43.94 1.86
C LYS A 494 6.31 -43.71 3.38
N PRO A 495 7.34 -44.27 4.04
CA PRO A 495 7.53 -44.07 5.49
C PRO A 495 7.77 -42.60 5.86
N LEU A 496 8.48 -41.88 4.99
CA LEU A 496 8.82 -40.47 5.18
C LEU A 496 7.60 -39.56 5.01
N GLU A 497 6.63 -39.96 4.19
CA GLU A 497 5.37 -39.24 3.98
C GLU A 497 4.46 -39.26 5.21
N ASP A 498 4.44 -40.34 5.98
CA ASP A 498 3.58 -40.44 7.17
C ASP A 498 4.07 -39.51 8.29
N MET A 499 5.39 -39.43 8.51
CA MET A 499 5.98 -38.44 9.43
C MET A 499 5.70 -37.00 8.96
N GLU A 500 5.78 -36.78 7.64
CA GLU A 500 5.48 -35.50 7.03
C GLU A 500 4.02 -35.09 7.25
N ARG A 501 3.05 -36.00 7.06
CA ARG A 501 1.63 -35.75 7.30
C ARG A 501 1.34 -35.36 8.75
N LYS A 502 1.95 -36.02 9.73
CA LYS A 502 1.78 -35.68 11.15
C LYS A 502 2.31 -34.28 11.48
N ALA A 503 3.48 -33.92 10.93
CA ALA A 503 4.03 -32.59 11.14
C ALA A 503 3.27 -31.48 10.39
N ASP A 504 2.76 -31.77 9.20
CA ASP A 504 1.87 -30.86 8.47
C ASP A 504 0.60 -30.57 9.25
N GLN A 505 0.02 -31.57 9.92
CA GLN A 505 -1.15 -31.38 10.77
C GLN A 505 -0.84 -30.43 11.93
N ILE A 506 0.28 -30.64 12.63
CA ILE A 506 0.71 -29.77 13.75
C ILE A 506 0.98 -28.34 13.28
N ASP A 507 1.70 -28.16 12.16
CA ASP A 507 1.97 -26.83 11.60
C ASP A 507 0.70 -26.12 11.14
N TRP A 508 -0.22 -26.85 10.52
CA TRP A 508 -1.52 -26.33 10.11
C TRP A 508 -2.38 -25.89 11.30
N GLU A 509 -2.45 -26.71 12.35
CA GLU A 509 -3.20 -26.38 13.57
C GLU A 509 -2.66 -25.11 14.24
N TYR A 510 -1.33 -24.97 14.33
CA TYR A 510 -0.72 -23.75 14.86
C TYR A 510 -1.06 -22.52 14.03
N ARG A 511 -0.90 -22.58 12.70
CA ARG A 511 -1.23 -21.43 11.82
C ARG A 511 -2.71 -21.06 11.86
N LYS A 512 -3.60 -22.03 12.05
CA LYS A 512 -5.05 -21.81 12.13
C LYS A 512 -5.43 -20.91 13.31
N GLN A 513 -4.69 -20.97 14.42
CA GLN A 513 -4.95 -20.14 15.61
C GLN A 513 -4.85 -18.62 15.33
N PHE A 514 -4.11 -18.23 14.29
CA PHE A 514 -3.86 -16.83 13.95
C PHE A 514 -4.75 -16.29 12.82
N GLY A 515 -5.86 -16.96 12.52
CA GLY A 515 -6.86 -16.44 11.58
C GLY A 515 -6.44 -16.45 10.10
N HIS A 516 -5.28 -17.02 9.76
CA HIS A 516 -4.95 -17.28 8.37
C HIS A 516 -5.77 -18.46 7.88
N VAL A 517 -6.82 -18.17 7.09
CA VAL A 517 -7.22 -19.07 6.01
C VAL A 517 -6.02 -19.09 5.07
N SER A 518 -5.06 -19.98 5.34
CA SER A 518 -4.04 -20.26 4.33
C SER A 518 -4.85 -20.57 3.08
N HIS A 519 -4.63 -19.80 2.01
CA HIS A 519 -5.05 -20.27 0.70
C HIS A 519 -4.35 -21.60 0.59
N ARG A 520 -5.09 -22.68 0.88
CA ARG A 520 -4.67 -24.07 0.80
C ARG A 520 -3.82 -24.07 -0.45
N TRP A 521 -2.50 -24.22 -0.29
CA TRP A 521 -1.62 -24.29 -1.44
C TRP A 521 -2.28 -25.36 -2.27
N LYS A 522 -2.96 -24.97 -3.38
CA LYS A 522 -3.41 -25.94 -4.35
C LYS A 522 -2.09 -26.59 -4.69
N ARG A 523 -1.89 -27.83 -4.21
CA ARG A 523 -0.69 -28.61 -4.44
C ARG A 523 -0.53 -28.51 -5.93
N THR A 524 0.32 -27.60 -6.37
CA THR A 524 0.83 -27.63 -7.71
C THR A 524 1.86 -28.71 -7.48
N THR A 525 1.41 -29.97 -7.54
CA THR A 525 2.28 -31.06 -7.93
C THR A 525 2.82 -30.56 -9.25
N VAL A 526 3.96 -29.87 -9.19
CA VAL A 526 4.77 -29.62 -10.36
C VAL A 526 4.94 -31.04 -10.89
N PRO A 527 4.40 -31.38 -12.07
CA PRO A 527 4.62 -32.69 -12.63
C PRO A 527 6.12 -32.89 -12.58
N TYR A 528 6.55 -33.97 -11.94
CA TYR A 528 7.94 -34.36 -11.92
C TYR A 528 8.38 -34.45 -13.38
N LYS A 529 9.01 -33.39 -13.90
CA LYS A 529 9.62 -33.41 -15.21
C LYS A 529 10.81 -34.32 -15.02
N LEU A 530 10.66 -35.60 -15.40
CA LEU A 530 11.81 -36.43 -15.73
C LEU A 530 12.73 -35.54 -16.56
N GLY A 531 13.94 -35.30 -16.05
CA GLY A 531 14.96 -34.63 -16.83
C GLY A 531 15.11 -35.42 -18.13
N ALA A 532 14.69 -34.83 -19.25
CA ALA A 532 15.02 -35.36 -20.55
C ALA A 532 16.55 -35.47 -20.58
N ASP A 533 17.00 -36.69 -20.81
CA ASP A 533 18.37 -37.10 -20.71
C ASP A 533 19.26 -36.21 -21.61
N ASN A 534 20.03 -35.32 -20.99
CA ASN A 534 20.96 -34.44 -21.71
C ASN A 534 22.18 -35.20 -22.25
N ARG A 535 22.27 -36.52 -22.04
CA ARG A 535 23.34 -37.36 -22.62
C ARG A 535 23.11 -37.67 -24.10
N THR A 536 21.88 -37.95 -24.53
CA THR A 536 21.61 -38.30 -25.94
C THR A 536 21.90 -37.15 -26.90
N ARG A 537 21.77 -35.88 -26.47
CA ARG A 537 22.08 -34.71 -27.32
C ARG A 537 23.59 -34.46 -27.51
N ARG A 538 24.45 -34.92 -26.59
CA ARG A 538 25.91 -34.82 -26.74
C ARG A 538 26.48 -35.93 -27.62
N ASP A 539 25.84 -37.10 -27.64
CA ASP A 539 26.28 -38.21 -28.48
C ASP A 539 25.77 -38.08 -29.92
N GLN A 540 24.56 -37.52 -30.13
CA GLN A 540 24.08 -37.17 -31.48
C GLN A 540 24.95 -36.08 -32.14
N ALA A 541 25.35 -35.04 -31.39
CA ALA A 541 26.23 -33.98 -31.89
C ALA A 541 27.68 -34.45 -32.16
N ARG A 542 28.10 -35.58 -31.58
CA ARG A 542 29.40 -36.22 -31.87
C ARG A 542 29.33 -37.15 -33.09
N GLN A 543 28.18 -37.77 -33.37
CA GLN A 543 27.99 -38.59 -34.56
C GLN A 543 27.83 -37.76 -35.84
N ASP A 544 27.12 -36.63 -35.79
CA ASP A 544 26.92 -35.77 -36.98
C ASP A 544 28.21 -35.07 -37.44
N HIS A 545 29.20 -34.90 -36.55
CA HIS A 545 30.50 -34.31 -36.89
C HIS A 545 31.48 -35.29 -37.53
N PHE A 546 31.25 -36.61 -37.44
CA PHE A 546 32.10 -37.62 -38.07
C PHE A 546 31.64 -37.99 -39.50
N SER A 547 30.37 -37.75 -39.86
CA SER A 547 29.84 -38.08 -41.19
C SER A 547 30.10 -37.03 -42.28
N THR A 548 30.63 -35.84 -41.96
CA THR A 548 30.86 -34.76 -42.95
C THR A 548 32.30 -34.61 -43.44
N ARG A 549 33.18 -35.60 -43.19
CA ARG A 549 34.60 -35.57 -43.59
C ARG A 549 35.05 -36.79 -44.39
N VAL A 550 34.25 -37.24 -45.36
CA VAL A 550 34.74 -38.09 -46.45
C VAL A 550 34.04 -37.68 -47.74
N GLY A 551 34.78 -37.05 -48.65
CA GLY A 551 34.35 -36.87 -50.04
C GLY A 551 34.66 -35.49 -50.62
N THR A 552 35.90 -35.30 -51.08
CA THR A 552 36.25 -34.58 -52.34
C THR A 552 37.77 -34.53 -52.51
N CYS A 553 38.32 -35.62 -53.04
CA CYS A 553 39.53 -35.59 -53.86
C CYS A 553 39.24 -36.42 -55.12
N ARG A 554 38.66 -35.77 -56.13
CA ARG A 554 38.99 -35.92 -57.55
C ARG A 554 38.25 -34.86 -58.36
#